data_AF-A0A358SQ64-F1
#
_entry.id   AF-A0A358SQ64-F1
#
_cell.length_a   1.000
_cell.length_b   1.000
_cell.length_c   1.000
_cell.angle_alpha   90.00
_cell.angle_beta   90.00
_cell.angle_gamma   90.00
#
_symmetry.space_group_name_H-M   'P 1'
#
loop_
_entity.id
_entity.type
_entity.pdbx_description
1 polymer ?
#
loop_
_entity_poly.entity_id
_entity_poly.type
_entity_poly.pdbx_seq_one_letter_code
_entity_poly.pdbx_strand_id
1 'polypeptide(L)'
;MTTTPDGGLAAALRVQAAHDDKISLLEEGLALLAERVSEIREKLDGDAGGGVPYRPIPAPRWWSLKGEQREAAINRLRGWVRTVYQPSYGQVAAGLPRCWAHHPFCLFALDWLSELHSVLYLQPGRTTPVLTAQAEWQSRLLPAIAEAMRQECASCPRSGHPGGGHD
;
A
#
# COMPACT_ATOMS: atom_id res chain seq x y z
N MET A 1 28.55 54.17 -12.87
CA MET A 1 28.27 52.73 -13.08
C MET A 1 28.96 51.97 -11.96
N THR A 2 28.29 51.78 -10.83
CA THR A 2 28.79 51.02 -9.68
C THR A 2 27.59 50.49 -8.91
N THR A 3 27.15 49.28 -9.26
CA THR A 3 26.13 48.53 -8.52
C THR A 3 26.80 47.97 -7.27
N THR A 4 26.41 48.44 -6.09
CA THR A 4 27.03 48.09 -4.81
C THR A 4 26.84 46.60 -4.49
N PRO A 5 27.91 45.81 -4.32
CA PRO A 5 27.81 44.36 -4.05
C PRO A 5 27.33 44.01 -2.63
N ASP A 6 27.39 44.95 -1.68
CA ASP A 6 27.02 44.74 -0.27
C ASP A 6 25.53 44.43 -0.04
N GLY A 7 24.64 44.99 -0.88
CA GLY A 7 23.19 44.77 -0.75
C GLY A 7 22.80 43.33 -1.07
N GLY A 8 23.51 42.70 -2.02
CA GLY A 8 23.28 41.31 -2.43
C GLY A 8 23.76 40.31 -1.39
N LEU A 9 24.93 40.56 -0.78
CA LEU A 9 25.46 39.70 0.29
C LEU A 9 24.58 39.71 1.53
N ALA A 10 24.11 40.90 1.95
CA ALA A 10 23.20 41.01 3.08
C ALA A 10 21.84 40.34 2.81
N ALA A 11 21.34 40.39 1.58
CA ALA A 11 20.12 39.68 1.19
C ALA A 11 20.33 38.15 1.17
N ALA A 12 21.45 37.68 0.62
CA ALA A 12 21.79 36.25 0.60
C ALA A 12 21.94 35.66 2.02
N LEU A 13 22.57 36.41 2.95
CA LEU A 13 22.70 36.00 4.35
C LEU A 13 21.35 35.88 5.06
N ARG A 14 20.38 36.76 4.78
CA ARG A 14 19.02 36.65 5.33
C ARG A 14 18.27 35.44 4.80
N VAL A 15 18.42 35.14 3.51
CA VAL A 15 17.83 33.94 2.90
C VAL A 15 18.46 32.68 3.47
N GLN A 16 19.78 32.67 3.66
CA GLN A 16 20.49 31.55 4.27
C GLN A 16 20.03 31.31 5.71
N ALA A 17 19.93 32.36 6.53
CA ALA A 17 19.41 32.25 7.90
C ALA A 17 17.98 31.69 7.92
N ALA A 18 17.10 32.13 7.01
CA ALA A 18 15.75 31.61 6.90
C ALA A 18 15.69 30.13 6.44
N HIS A 19 16.65 29.69 5.63
CA HIS A 19 16.78 28.28 5.27
C HIS A 19 17.27 27.43 6.44
N ASP A 20 18.24 27.91 7.20
CA ASP A 20 18.78 27.23 8.38
C ASP A 20 17.70 27.08 9.46
N ASP A 21 16.86 28.10 9.66
CA ASP A 21 15.69 28.04 10.54
C ASP A 21 14.70 26.95 10.05
N LYS A 22 14.44 26.89 8.75
CA LYS A 22 13.51 25.90 8.17
C LYS A 22 14.05 24.47 8.28
N ILE A 23 15.36 24.28 8.09
CA ILE A 23 16.01 22.97 8.27
C ILE A 23 15.91 22.55 9.73
N SER A 24 16.19 23.45 10.67
CA SER A 24 16.08 23.17 12.10
C SER A 24 14.66 22.72 12.48
N LEU A 25 13.63 23.41 11.98
CA LEU A 25 12.23 23.02 12.19
C LEU A 25 11.88 21.65 11.59
N LEU A 26 12.47 21.30 10.45
CA LEU A 26 12.27 19.99 9.82
C LEU A 26 12.97 18.87 10.61
N GLU A 27 14.17 19.13 11.12
CA GLU A 27 14.91 18.19 11.97
C GLU A 27 14.15 17.93 13.29
N GLU A 28 13.60 18.97 13.92
CA GLU A 28 12.73 18.84 15.09
C GLU A 28 11.46 18.03 14.78
N GLY A 29 10.82 18.32 13.64
CA GLY A 29 9.64 17.57 13.19
C GLY A 29 9.95 16.10 12.91
N LEU A 30 11.11 15.80 12.30
CA LEU A 30 11.57 14.45 12.05
C LEU A 30 11.91 13.71 13.35
N ALA A 31 12.56 14.38 14.30
CA ALA A 31 12.83 13.82 15.62
C ALA A 31 11.55 13.48 16.37
N LEU A 32 10.55 14.39 16.35
CA LEU A 32 9.24 14.14 16.96
C LEU A 32 8.49 12.98 16.29
N LEU A 33 8.55 12.87 14.96
CA LEU A 33 7.96 11.76 14.23
C LEU A 33 8.69 10.44 14.52
N ALA A 34 10.02 10.46 14.58
CA ALA A 34 10.83 9.29 14.94
C ALA A 34 10.51 8.81 16.36
N GLU A 35 10.38 9.73 17.31
CA GLU A 35 9.97 9.43 18.68
C GLU A 35 8.57 8.83 18.73
N ARG A 36 7.59 9.44 18.05
CA ARG A 36 6.23 8.87 17.95
C ARG A 36 6.20 7.48 17.32
N VAL A 37 7.03 7.23 16.30
CA VAL A 37 7.16 5.91 15.69
C VAL A 37 7.79 4.93 16.66
N SER A 38 8.79 5.35 17.44
CA SER A 38 9.41 4.54 18.49
C SER A 38 8.42 4.21 19.61
N GLU A 39 7.66 5.18 20.10
CA GLU A 39 6.60 4.96 21.09
C GLU A 39 5.50 4.02 20.58
N ILE A 40 5.08 4.18 19.32
CA ILE A 40 4.12 3.28 18.69
C ILE A 40 4.71 1.88 18.61
N ARG A 41 5.99 1.75 18.25
CA ARG A 41 6.69 0.48 18.18
C ARG A 41 6.85 -0.17 19.55
N GLU A 42 7.23 0.56 20.60
CA GLU A 42 7.32 0.04 21.96
C GLU A 42 5.95 -0.36 22.51
N LYS A 43 4.89 0.40 22.20
CA LYS A 43 3.50 -0.01 22.50
C LYS A 43 3.06 -1.27 21.74
N LEU A 44 3.69 -1.57 20.60
CA LEU A 44 3.46 -2.78 19.82
C LEU A 44 4.36 -3.96 20.25
N ASP A 45 5.58 -3.68 20.71
CA ASP A 45 6.62 -4.66 21.07
C ASP A 45 6.61 -5.03 22.58
N GLY A 46 5.97 -4.22 23.43
CA GLY A 46 5.87 -4.41 24.90
C GLY A 46 5.02 -5.60 25.36
N ASP A 47 4.55 -6.43 24.43
CA ASP A 47 3.91 -7.71 24.71
C ASP A 47 4.47 -8.75 23.74
N ALA A 48 5.57 -9.40 24.13
CA ALA A 48 6.03 -10.64 23.51
C ALA A 48 4.99 -11.74 23.80
N GLY A 49 3.86 -11.65 23.09
CA GLY A 49 2.62 -12.37 23.32
C GLY A 49 1.35 -11.70 22.76
N GLY A 50 1.37 -10.40 22.41
CA GLY A 50 0.16 -9.66 22.08
C GLY A 50 0.39 -8.33 21.36
N GLY A 51 0.95 -8.39 20.15
CA GLY A 51 0.84 -7.27 19.22
C GLY A 51 -0.63 -6.90 18.97
N VAL A 52 -0.91 -5.61 18.75
CA VAL A 52 -2.27 -5.13 18.46
C VAL A 52 -2.85 -5.96 17.30
N PRO A 53 -4.00 -6.64 17.48
CA PRO A 53 -4.55 -7.52 16.46
C PRO A 53 -4.84 -6.71 15.21
N TYR A 54 -4.40 -7.23 14.06
CA TYR A 54 -4.68 -6.61 12.78
C TYR A 54 -6.19 -6.42 12.60
N ARG A 55 -6.60 -5.19 12.28
CA ARG A 55 -7.97 -4.84 11.93
C ARG A 55 -8.04 -4.56 10.43
N PRO A 56 -8.95 -5.24 9.71
CA PRO A 56 -9.16 -4.96 8.30
C PRO A 56 -9.46 -3.50 8.05
N ILE A 57 -8.91 -3.00 6.95
CA ILE A 57 -9.25 -1.67 6.47
C ILE A 57 -10.70 -1.71 5.96
N PRO A 58 -11.51 -0.65 6.17
CA PRO A 58 -12.85 -0.60 5.60
C PRO A 58 -12.81 -0.80 4.08
N ALA A 59 -13.62 -1.73 3.59
CA ALA A 59 -13.68 -2.07 2.17
C ALA A 59 -13.92 -0.80 1.33
N PRO A 60 -13.07 -0.51 0.34
CA PRO A 60 -13.27 0.61 -0.57
C PRO A 60 -14.62 0.47 -1.28
N ARG A 61 -15.42 1.54 -1.28
CA ARG A 61 -16.69 1.56 -2.03
C ARG A 61 -16.39 1.76 -3.52
N TRP A 62 -15.90 0.70 -4.18
CA TRP A 62 -15.38 0.75 -5.55
C TRP A 62 -16.35 1.38 -6.56
N TRP A 63 -17.66 1.26 -6.36
CA TRP A 63 -18.70 1.86 -7.19
C TRP A 63 -18.85 3.39 -7.03
N SER A 64 -18.38 3.96 -5.92
CA SER A 64 -18.47 5.41 -5.64
C SER A 64 -17.12 6.14 -5.67
N LEU A 65 -16.00 5.43 -5.60
CA LEU A 65 -14.66 6.03 -5.63
C LEU A 65 -14.33 6.58 -7.03
N LYS A 66 -13.78 7.80 -7.06
CA LYS A 66 -13.38 8.50 -8.29
C LYS A 66 -12.04 9.21 -8.08
N GLY A 67 -11.36 9.50 -9.20
CA GLY A 67 -10.12 10.29 -9.21
C GLY A 67 -9.05 9.73 -8.28
N GLU A 68 -8.40 10.63 -7.54
CA GLU A 68 -7.27 10.31 -6.66
C GLU A 68 -7.57 9.23 -5.62
N GLN A 69 -8.77 9.23 -5.03
CA GLN A 69 -9.14 8.22 -4.02
C GLN A 69 -9.20 6.80 -4.61
N ARG A 70 -9.65 6.68 -5.87
CA ARG A 70 -9.67 5.40 -6.58
C ARG A 70 -8.26 4.94 -6.90
N GLU A 71 -7.41 5.84 -7.40
CA GLU A 71 -6.01 5.49 -7.70
C GLU A 71 -5.21 5.15 -6.44
N ALA A 72 -5.43 5.84 -5.32
CA ALA A 72 -4.82 5.50 -4.04
C ALA A 72 -5.20 4.08 -3.57
N ALA A 73 -6.49 3.71 -3.69
CA ALA A 73 -6.94 2.36 -3.37
C ALA A 73 -6.32 1.30 -4.30
N ILE A 74 -6.24 1.57 -5.60
CA ILE A 74 -5.58 0.67 -6.57
C ILE A 74 -4.08 0.55 -6.28
N ASN A 75 -3.41 1.65 -5.90
CA ASN A 75 -1.98 1.63 -5.56
C ASN A 75 -1.69 0.81 -4.31
N ARG A 76 -2.59 0.80 -3.31
CA ARG A 76 -2.49 -0.14 -2.19
C ARG A 76 -2.53 -1.59 -2.67
N LEU A 77 -3.48 -1.94 -3.54
CA LEU A 77 -3.56 -3.28 -4.11
C LEU A 77 -2.32 -3.63 -4.93
N ARG A 78 -1.81 -2.71 -5.76
CA ARG A 78 -0.53 -2.90 -6.49
C ARG A 78 0.62 -3.17 -5.53
N GLY A 79 0.67 -2.46 -4.40
CA GLY A 79 1.63 -2.68 -3.33
C GLY A 79 1.56 -4.12 -2.80
N TRP A 80 0.39 -4.55 -2.36
CA TRP A 80 0.18 -5.91 -1.86
C TRP A 80 0.46 -6.98 -2.91
N VAL A 81 0.05 -6.76 -4.16
CA VAL A 81 0.31 -7.69 -5.27
C VAL A 81 1.82 -7.90 -5.46
N ARG A 82 2.59 -6.81 -5.44
CA ARG A 82 4.05 -6.84 -5.61
C ARG A 82 4.76 -7.47 -4.41
N THR A 83 4.31 -7.18 -3.19
CA THR A 83 5.06 -7.56 -1.97
C THR A 83 4.65 -8.90 -1.38
N VAL A 84 3.41 -9.34 -1.61
CA VAL A 84 2.85 -10.58 -1.04
C VAL A 84 2.41 -11.52 -2.16
N TYR A 85 1.51 -11.08 -3.04
CA TYR A 85 0.84 -12.00 -3.96
C TYR A 85 1.81 -12.66 -4.96
N GLN A 86 2.63 -11.87 -5.66
CA GLN A 86 3.56 -12.38 -6.66
C GLN A 86 4.72 -13.20 -6.04
N PRO A 87 5.40 -12.73 -4.98
CA PRO A 87 6.51 -13.49 -4.40
C PRO A 87 6.05 -14.80 -3.74
N SER A 88 4.87 -14.81 -3.12
CA SER A 88 4.38 -15.97 -2.37
C SER A 88 3.62 -16.99 -3.24
N TYR A 89 3.01 -16.55 -4.34
CA TYR A 89 2.07 -17.38 -5.10
C TYR A 89 2.41 -17.46 -6.60
N GLY A 90 3.66 -17.71 -6.96
CA GLY A 90 4.18 -17.63 -8.34
C GLY A 90 3.24 -18.13 -9.45
N GLN A 91 2.80 -19.40 -9.40
CA GLN A 91 1.91 -19.95 -10.46
C GLN A 91 0.52 -19.34 -10.47
N VAL A 92 -0.08 -19.11 -9.29
CA VAL A 92 -1.40 -18.48 -9.17
C VAL A 92 -1.33 -17.03 -9.64
N ALA A 93 -0.29 -16.30 -9.24
CA ALA A 93 -0.05 -14.91 -9.58
C ALA A 93 0.30 -14.72 -11.06
N ALA A 94 0.92 -15.71 -11.72
CA ALA A 94 1.14 -15.69 -13.16
C ALA A 94 -0.16 -15.66 -13.97
N GLY A 95 -1.26 -16.16 -13.39
CA GLY A 95 -2.60 -16.09 -13.97
C GLY A 95 -3.29 -14.73 -13.83
N LEU A 96 -2.73 -13.79 -13.07
CA LEU A 96 -3.32 -12.47 -12.86
C LEU A 96 -3.27 -11.65 -14.16
N PRO A 97 -4.43 -11.22 -14.71
CA PRO A 97 -4.46 -10.45 -15.96
C PRO A 97 -3.74 -9.11 -15.81
N ARG A 98 -2.91 -8.70 -16.77
CA ARG A 98 -2.19 -7.41 -16.71
C ARG A 98 -3.11 -6.20 -16.56
N CYS A 99 -4.34 -6.29 -17.07
CA CYS A 99 -5.35 -5.24 -17.00
C CYS A 99 -6.17 -5.23 -15.70
N TRP A 100 -5.89 -6.11 -14.72
CA TRP A 100 -6.72 -6.31 -13.51
C TRP A 100 -7.18 -5.02 -12.82
N ALA A 101 -6.35 -3.97 -12.80
CA ALA A 101 -6.67 -2.70 -12.16
C ALA A 101 -7.86 -1.95 -12.80
N HIS A 102 -8.23 -2.32 -14.03
CA HIS A 102 -9.37 -1.76 -14.76
C HIS A 102 -10.64 -2.59 -14.61
N HIS A 103 -10.56 -3.81 -14.07
CA HIS A 103 -11.71 -4.71 -13.94
C HIS A 103 -12.31 -4.63 -12.54
N PRO A 104 -13.58 -4.18 -12.37
CA PRO A 104 -14.21 -4.07 -11.06
C PRO A 104 -14.14 -5.36 -10.25
N PHE A 105 -14.44 -6.52 -10.86
CA PHE A 105 -14.35 -7.81 -10.17
C PHE A 105 -12.96 -8.08 -9.60
N CYS A 106 -11.89 -7.82 -10.36
CA CYS A 106 -10.52 -7.98 -9.87
C CYS A 106 -10.20 -7.02 -8.72
N LEU A 107 -10.73 -5.80 -8.73
CA LEU A 107 -10.56 -4.86 -7.62
C LEU A 107 -11.25 -5.37 -6.35
N PHE A 108 -12.51 -5.81 -6.45
CA PHE A 108 -13.20 -6.44 -5.33
C PHE A 108 -12.45 -7.67 -4.82
N ALA A 109 -12.05 -8.55 -5.73
CA ALA A 109 -11.35 -9.80 -5.41
C ALA A 109 -10.04 -9.53 -4.68
N LEU A 110 -9.13 -8.74 -5.27
CA LEU A 110 -7.83 -8.45 -4.68
C LEU A 110 -7.94 -7.68 -3.35
N ASP A 111 -8.96 -6.84 -3.19
CA ASP A 111 -9.23 -6.12 -1.95
C ASP A 111 -9.47 -7.09 -0.78
N TRP A 112 -10.52 -7.91 -0.84
CA TRP A 112 -10.80 -8.83 0.26
C TRP A 112 -9.74 -9.94 0.36
N LEU A 113 -9.11 -10.32 -0.75
CA LEU A 113 -8.00 -11.27 -0.71
C LEU A 113 -6.82 -10.70 0.12
N SER A 114 -6.47 -9.44 -0.11
CA SER A 114 -5.38 -8.79 0.60
C SER A 114 -5.67 -8.61 2.09
N GLU A 115 -6.89 -8.20 2.42
CA GLU A 115 -7.31 -8.01 3.81
C GLU A 115 -7.46 -9.34 4.54
N LEU A 116 -8.00 -10.37 3.90
CA LEU A 116 -8.10 -11.71 4.51
C LEU A 116 -6.72 -12.31 4.76
N HIS A 117 -5.78 -12.14 3.82
CA HIS A 117 -4.39 -12.53 4.06
C HIS A 117 -3.83 -11.83 5.31
N SER A 118 -3.99 -10.51 5.43
CA SER A 118 -3.53 -9.76 6.59
C SER A 118 -4.21 -10.25 7.88
N VAL A 119 -5.51 -10.52 7.87
CA VAL A 119 -6.24 -11.12 9.00
C VAL A 119 -5.71 -12.50 9.37
N LEU A 120 -5.29 -13.31 8.41
CA LEU A 120 -4.83 -14.67 8.70
C LEU A 120 -3.38 -14.71 9.18
N TYR A 121 -2.54 -13.77 8.77
CA TYR A 121 -1.09 -13.83 8.99
C TYR A 121 -0.53 -12.76 9.92
N LEU A 122 -1.27 -11.70 10.22
CA LEU A 122 -0.82 -10.61 11.12
C LEU A 122 -1.48 -10.66 12.51
N GLN A 123 -2.20 -11.73 12.85
CA GLN A 123 -2.75 -11.89 14.20
C GLN A 123 -1.65 -12.33 15.17
N PRO A 124 -1.68 -11.84 16.43
CA PRO A 124 -0.66 -12.18 17.43
C PRO A 124 -0.67 -13.67 17.81
N GLY A 125 -1.82 -14.34 17.70
CA GLY A 125 -1.98 -15.75 18.05
C GLY A 125 -2.38 -16.63 16.87
N ARG A 126 -1.67 -17.74 16.66
CA ARG A 126 -2.01 -18.77 15.68
C ARG A 126 -2.76 -19.92 16.34
N THR A 127 -4.09 -19.80 16.40
CA THR A 127 -4.98 -20.83 16.97
C THR A 127 -5.32 -21.91 15.94
N THR A 128 -5.88 -23.05 16.38
CA THR A 128 -6.35 -24.11 15.47
C THR A 128 -7.34 -23.59 14.41
N PRO A 129 -8.37 -22.77 14.74
CA PRO A 129 -9.23 -22.17 13.72
C PRO A 129 -8.48 -21.31 12.70
N VAL A 130 -7.50 -20.50 13.14
CA VAL A 130 -6.67 -19.68 12.25
C VAL A 130 -5.86 -20.57 11.32
N LEU A 131 -5.27 -21.65 11.84
CA LEU A 131 -4.51 -22.60 11.04
C LEU A 131 -5.38 -23.29 9.97
N THR A 132 -6.59 -23.70 10.33
CA THR A 132 -7.57 -24.25 9.36
C THR A 132 -7.94 -23.21 8.31
N ALA A 133 -8.24 -21.99 8.71
CA ALA A 133 -8.58 -20.92 7.78
C ALA A 133 -7.41 -20.57 6.84
N GLN A 134 -6.16 -20.59 7.32
CA GLN A 134 -4.97 -20.47 6.49
C GLN A 134 -4.88 -21.62 5.47
N ALA A 135 -5.17 -22.86 5.86
CA ALA A 135 -5.16 -24.00 4.94
C ALA A 135 -6.27 -23.88 3.87
N GLU A 136 -7.48 -23.48 4.25
CA GLU A 136 -8.60 -23.25 3.33
C GLU A 136 -8.33 -22.10 2.36
N TRP A 137 -7.75 -21.01 2.88
CA TRP A 137 -7.28 -19.88 2.08
C TRP A 137 -6.35 -20.32 0.97
N GLN A 138 -5.31 -21.08 1.32
CA GLN A 138 -4.26 -21.54 0.40
C GLN A 138 -4.77 -22.56 -0.62
N SER A 139 -5.59 -23.51 -0.18
CA SER A 139 -5.96 -24.68 -0.99
C SER A 139 -7.24 -24.50 -1.80
N ARG A 140 -8.15 -23.61 -1.38
CA ARG A 140 -9.49 -23.46 -2.00
C ARG A 140 -9.78 -22.04 -2.45
N LEU A 141 -9.71 -21.07 -1.53
CA LEU A 141 -10.17 -19.71 -1.82
C LEU A 141 -9.26 -19.01 -2.84
N LEU A 142 -7.96 -19.00 -2.58
CA LEU A 142 -6.99 -18.29 -3.42
C LEU A 142 -6.97 -18.81 -4.88
N PRO A 143 -6.88 -20.13 -5.14
CA PRO A 143 -6.86 -20.63 -6.52
C PRO A 143 -8.18 -20.39 -7.26
N ALA A 144 -9.32 -20.59 -6.59
CA ALA A 144 -10.64 -20.42 -7.22
C ALA A 144 -10.88 -18.98 -7.66
N ILE A 145 -10.46 -18.00 -6.85
CA ILE A 145 -10.67 -16.59 -7.15
C ILE A 145 -9.67 -16.08 -8.20
N ALA A 146 -8.43 -16.58 -8.18
CA ALA A 146 -7.47 -16.30 -9.24
C ALA A 146 -7.99 -16.77 -10.61
N GLU A 147 -8.58 -17.96 -10.65
CA GLU A 147 -9.20 -18.50 -11.85
C GLU A 147 -10.41 -17.66 -12.30
N ALA A 148 -11.28 -17.26 -11.37
CA ALA A 148 -12.40 -16.38 -11.69
C ALA A 148 -11.94 -15.02 -12.26
N MET A 149 -10.89 -14.41 -11.69
CA MET A 149 -10.31 -13.17 -12.21
C MET A 149 -9.77 -13.34 -13.63
N ARG A 150 -9.12 -14.48 -13.90
CA ARG A 150 -8.61 -14.81 -15.23
C ARG A 150 -9.73 -14.96 -16.25
N GLN A 151 -10.82 -15.64 -15.90
CA GLN A 151 -11.99 -15.81 -16.76
C GLN A 151 -12.69 -14.49 -17.06
N GLU A 152 -12.90 -13.65 -16.04
CA GLU A 152 -13.54 -12.34 -16.19
C GLU A 152 -12.77 -11.44 -17.18
N CYS A 153 -11.43 -11.50 -17.16
CA CYS A 153 -10.61 -10.71 -18.05
C CYS A 153 -10.31 -11.37 -19.40
N ALA A 154 -10.72 -12.63 -19.62
CA ALA A 154 -10.38 -13.40 -20.82
C ALA A 154 -11.01 -12.81 -22.09
N SER A 155 -12.19 -12.20 -21.97
CA SER A 155 -12.91 -11.53 -23.06
C SER A 155 -12.50 -10.07 -23.25
N CYS A 156 -11.58 -9.55 -22.43
CA CYS A 156 -11.20 -8.15 -22.48
C CYS A 156 -10.46 -7.83 -23.79
N PRO A 157 -10.98 -6.94 -24.65
CA PRO A 157 -10.25 -6.49 -25.81
C PRO A 157 -9.00 -5.73 -25.34
N ARG A 158 -7.82 -6.13 -25.81
CA ARG A 158 -6.51 -5.55 -25.40
C ARG A 158 -6.41 -4.04 -25.62
N SER A 159 -7.31 -3.46 -26.42
CA SER A 159 -7.43 -2.03 -26.75
C SER A 159 -8.51 -1.28 -25.96
N GLY A 160 -9.23 -1.93 -25.05
CA GLY A 160 -10.40 -1.36 -24.36
C GLY A 160 -10.11 -0.53 -23.10
N HIS A 161 -8.85 -0.37 -22.70
CA HIS A 161 -8.49 0.39 -21.49
C HIS A 161 -7.73 1.67 -21.82
N PRO A 162 -8.20 2.85 -21.39
CA PRO A 162 -7.42 4.06 -21.47
C PRO A 162 -6.23 3.94 -20.50
N GLY A 163 -5.01 3.76 -21.03
CA GLY A 163 -3.78 3.71 -20.23
C GLY A 163 -2.85 2.52 -20.44
N GLY A 164 -3.06 1.68 -21.46
CA GLY A 164 -2.11 0.64 -21.87
C GLY A 164 -0.87 1.22 -22.58
N GLY A 165 -0.09 2.05 -21.87
CA GLY A 165 1.22 2.50 -22.30
C GLY A 165 2.21 1.33 -22.26
N HIS A 166 2.89 1.14 -23.38
CA HIS A 166 4.02 0.23 -23.57
C HIS A 166 5.24 0.88 -22.91
N ASP A 167 5.83 0.22 -21.93
CA ASP A 167 7.24 0.36 -21.51
C ASP A 167 7.78 -1.05 -21.21
#